data_AF-A0A1Y0MEF4-F1
#
_entry.id   AF-A0A1Y0MEF4-F1
#
_cell.length_a   1.000
_cell.length_b   1.000
_cell.length_c   1.000
_cell.angle_alpha   90.00
_cell.angle_beta   90.00
_cell.angle_gamma   90.00
#
_symmetry.space_group_name_H-M   'P 1'
#
loop_
_entity.id
_entity.type
_entity.pdbx_description
1 polymer ?
#
loop_
_entity_poly.entity_id
_entity_poly.type
_entity_poly.pdbx_seq_one_letter_code
_entity_poly.pdbx_strand_id
1 'polypeptide(L)' 'MNDFSIGLFVWQTLILLSIGLWIYCLIDILKNKFLQNDKLIWILVVIFIPFIGSLMYLFIGKNKKLKLE' A
#
# COMPACT_ATOMS: atom_id res chain seq x y z
N MET A 1 -21.75 15.30 -27.42
CA MET A 1 -22.36 14.83 -26.15
C MET A 1 -21.64 13.58 -25.59
N ASN A 2 -20.35 13.37 -25.87
CA ASN A 2 -19.62 12.15 -25.42
C ASN A 2 -18.45 12.45 -24.48
N ASP A 3 -17.98 13.70 -24.40
CA ASP A 3 -16.76 14.07 -23.68
C ASP A 3 -16.92 13.98 -22.15
N PHE A 4 -18.10 14.30 -21.63
CA PHE A 4 -18.38 14.26 -20.19
C PHE A 4 -18.45 12.82 -19.65
N SER A 5 -19.04 11.90 -20.43
CA SER A 5 -19.20 10.50 -20.03
C SER A 5 -17.83 9.79 -19.98
N ILE A 6 -16.97 10.00 -20.97
CA ILE A 6 -15.63 9.41 -21.04
C ILE A 6 -14.75 9.85 -19.87
N GLY A 7 -14.78 11.14 -19.50
CA GLY A 7 -14.02 11.63 -18.34
C GLY A 7 -14.39 10.94 -17.03
N LEU A 8 -15.69 10.67 -16.81
CA LEU A 8 -16.18 9.98 -15.63
C LEU A 8 -15.72 8.52 -15.57
N PHE A 9 -15.79 7.79 -16.69
CA PHE A 9 -15.33 6.39 -16.75
C PHE A 9 -13.83 6.26 -16.50
N VAL A 10 -13.03 7.19 -17.04
CA VAL A 10 -11.57 7.21 -16.85
C VAL A 10 -11.22 7.49 -15.39
N TRP A 11 -11.84 8.50 -14.78
CA TRP A 11 -11.58 8.85 -13.38
C TRP A 11 -12.00 7.73 -12.42
N GLN A 12 -13.13 7.09 -12.69
CA GLN A 12 -13.63 5.98 -11.87
C GLN A 12 -12.73 4.75 -11.95
N THR A 13 -12.20 4.42 -13.14
CA THR A 13 -11.20 3.37 -13.33
C THR A 13 -9.91 3.68 -12.57
N LEU A 14 -9.41 4.92 -12.64
CA LEU A 14 -8.20 5.36 -11.95
C LEU A 14 -8.31 5.18 -10.42
N ILE A 15 -9.46 5.56 -9.85
CA ILE A 15 -9.74 5.38 -8.43
C ILE A 15 -9.77 3.90 -8.05
N LEU A 16 -10.47 3.07 -8.84
CA LEU A 16 -10.54 1.63 -8.59
C LEU A 16 -9.14 0.99 -8.57
N LEU A 17 -8.29 1.38 -9.54
CA LEU A 17 -6.93 0.87 -9.65
C LEU A 17 -6.06 1.31 -8.46
N SER A 18 -6.21 2.57 -8.02
CA SER A 18 -5.49 3.11 -6.87
C SER A 18 -5.90 2.41 -5.56
N ILE A 19 -7.19 2.11 -5.38
CA ILE A 19 -7.69 1.35 -4.23
C ILE A 19 -7.19 -0.11 -4.30
N GLY A 20 -7.19 -0.72 -5.49
CA GLY A 20 -6.67 -2.07 -5.69
C GLY A 20 -5.19 -2.18 -5.30
N LEU A 21 -4.35 -1.21 -5.72
CA LEU A 21 -2.94 -1.14 -5.32
C LEU A 21 -2.77 -0.94 -3.82
N TRP A 22 -3.63 -0.14 -3.19
CA TRP A 22 -3.60 0.07 -1.75
C TRP A 22 -3.90 -1.21 -0.97
N ILE A 23 -4.95 -1.94 -1.38
CA ILE A 23 -5.33 -3.23 -0.80
C ILE A 23 -4.21 -4.26 -1.01
N TYR A 24 -3.61 -4.30 -2.21
CA TYR A 24 -2.48 -5.18 -2.49
C TYR A 24 -1.30 -4.93 -1.54
N CYS A 25 -0.93 -3.67 -1.30
CA CYS A 25 0.09 -3.30 -0.32
C CYS A 25 -0.28 -3.76 1.10
N LEU A 26 -1.55 -3.57 1.50
CA LEU A 26 -2.03 -3.99 2.80
C LEU A 26 -1.93 -5.53 2.97
N ILE A 27 -2.31 -6.28 1.93
CA ILE A 27 -2.20 -7.75 1.89
C ILE A 27 -0.73 -8.17 1.96
N ASP A 28 0.18 -7.51 1.24
CA ASP A 28 1.62 -7.82 1.31
C ASP A 28 2.18 -7.67 2.73
N ILE A 29 1.81 -6.59 3.43
CA ILE A 29 2.19 -6.34 4.83
C ILE A 29 1.57 -7.37 5.77
N LEU A 30 0.32 -7.76 5.54
CA LEU A 30 -0.36 -8.79 6.32
C LEU A 30 0.26 -10.18 6.10
N LYS A 31 0.72 -10.47 4.88
CA LYS A 31 1.26 -11.76 4.46
C LYS A 31 2.74 -11.91 4.81
N ASN A 32 3.52 -10.83 4.81
CA ASN A 32 4.86 -10.83 5.38
C ASN A 32 4.79 -10.91 6.92
N LYS A 33 5.51 -11.87 7.51
CA LYS A 33 5.65 -12.00 8.96
C LYS A 33 6.68 -10.99 9.48
N PHE A 34 6.22 -9.81 9.89
CA PHE A 34 6.99 -8.95 10.79
C PHE A 34 6.77 -9.37 12.25
N LEU A 35 7.73 -9.05 13.13
CA LEU A 35 7.51 -9.12 14.59
C LEU A 35 6.20 -8.39 14.93
N GLN A 36 5.40 -8.94 15.85
CA GLN A 36 4.00 -8.54 16.11
C GLN A 36 3.81 -7.01 16.27
N ASN A 37 4.77 -6.31 16.90
CA ASN A 37 4.73 -4.86 17.05
C ASN A 37 4.99 -4.09 15.74
N ASP A 38 5.97 -4.52 14.95
CA ASP A 38 6.33 -3.85 13.68
C ASP A 38 5.23 -4.00 12.62
N LYS A 39 4.47 -5.11 12.67
CA LYS A 39 3.36 -5.35 11.75
C LYS A 39 2.25 -4.30 11.91
N LEU A 40 1.88 -3.98 13.14
CA LEU A 40 0.81 -3.02 13.44
C LEU A 40 1.22 -1.59 13.03
N ILE A 41 2.48 -1.21 13.27
CA ILE A 41 3.02 0.09 12.88
C ILE A 41 3.02 0.24 11.34
N TRP A 42 3.44 -0.79 10.61
CA TRP A 42 3.41 -0.77 9.15
C TRP A 42 2.00 -0.69 8.58
N ILE A 43 1.05 -1.44 9.15
CA ILE A 43 -0.36 -1.34 8.77
C ILE A 43 -0.86 0.10 9.00
N LEU A 44 -0.60 0.69 10.17
CA LEU A 44 -1.08 2.03 10.51
C LEU A 44 -0.48 3.11 9.60
N VAL A 45 0.81 2.99 9.26
CA VAL A 45 1.50 3.92 8.36
C VAL A 45 0.98 3.81 6.93
N VAL A 46 0.76 2.60 6.42
CA VAL A 46 0.19 2.40 5.07
C VAL A 46 -1.29 2.80 5.01
N ILE A 47 -2.01 2.71 6.12
CA ILE A 47 -3.40 3.17 6.18
C ILE A 47 -3.50 4.70 6.19
N PHE A 48 -2.65 5.38 6.96
CA PHE A 48 -2.65 6.85 7.04
C PHE A 48 -1.97 7.49 5.84
N ILE A 49 -0.94 6.83 5.29
CA ILE A 49 -0.12 7.39 4.23
C ILE A 49 0.24 6.27 3.22
N PRO A 50 -0.64 5.93 2.27
CA PRO A 50 -0.44 4.81 1.35
C PRO A 50 0.86 4.92 0.53
N PHE A 51 1.12 6.13 0.03
CA PHE A 51 2.22 6.40 -0.89
C PHE A 51 3.58 6.42 -0.16
N ILE A 52 3.68 7.25 0.90
CA ILE A 52 4.91 7.36 1.70
C ILE A 52 5.12 6.10 2.55
N GLY A 53 4.05 5.47 3.03
CA GLY A 53 4.12 4.29 3.87
C GLY A 53 4.65 3.07 3.13
N SER A 54 4.24 2.85 1.87
CA SER A 54 4.82 1.81 1.01
C SER A 54 6.32 2.05 0.75
N LEU A 55 6.70 3.32 0.52
CA LEU A 55 8.09 3.69 0.28
C LEU A 55 8.96 3.45 1.53
N MET A 56 8.49 3.93 2.68
CA MET A 56 9.16 3.74 3.97
C MET A 56 9.26 2.25 4.30
N TYR A 57 8.27 1.43 3.93
CA TYR A 57 8.27 -0.03 4.12
C TYR A 57 9.39 -0.71 3.36
N LEU A 58 9.57 -0.32 2.11
CA LEU A 58 10.63 -0.84 1.26
C LEU A 58 12.03 -0.47 1.78
N PHE A 59 12.20 0.73 2.33
CA PHE A 59 13.48 1.20 2.88
C PHE A 59 13.80 0.65 4.28
N ILE A 60 12.85 0.69 5.23
CA ILE A 60 13.07 0.30 6.63
C ILE A 60 12.63 -1.14 6.91
N GLY A 61 11.47 -1.58 6.40
CA GLY A 61 10.94 -2.92 6.65
C GLY A 61 11.82 -4.04 6.10
N LYS A 62 12.50 -3.80 4.98
CA LYS A 62 13.44 -4.75 4.37
C LYS A 62 14.71 -4.97 5.19
N ASN A 63 15.19 -3.94 5.91
CA ASN A 63 16.38 -4.02 6.77
C ASN A 63 16.11 -4.67 8.13
N LYS A 64 14.84 -4.77 8.54
CA LYS A 64 14.41 -5.53 9.74
C LYS A 64 14.13 -7.01 9.45
N LYS A 65 14.31 -7.49 8.21
CA LYS A 65 14.45 -8.93 7.97
C LYS A 65 15.70 -9.35 8.72
N LEU A 66 15.47 -10.02 9.86
CA LEU A 66 16.49 -10.59 10.73
C LEU A 66 17.69 -11.01 9.91
N LYS A 67 18.75 -10.21 10.01
CA LYS A 67 20.07 -10.57 9.55
C LYS A 67 20.45 -11.75 10.44
N LEU A 68 20.13 -12.95 9.96
CA LEU A 68 20.76 -14.18 10.42
C LEU A 68 22.22 -14.05 9.95
N GLU A 69 23.00 -13.34 10.75
CA GLU A 69 24.45 -13.50 10.80
C GLU A 69 24.78 -14.78 11.58
#